data_AF-A0A497E6B3-F1
#
_entry.id   AF-A0A497E6B3-F1
#
_cell.length_a   1.000
_cell.length_b   1.000
_cell.length_c   1.000
_cell.angle_alpha   90.00
_cell.angle_beta   90.00
_cell.angle_gamma   90.00
#
_symmetry.space_group_name_H-M   'P 1'
#
loop_
_entity.id
_entity.type
_entity.pdbx_description
1 polymer ?
#
loop_
_entity_poly.entity_id
_entity_poly.type
_entity_poly.pdbx_seq_one_letter_code
_entity_poly.pdbx_strand_id
1 'polypeptide(L)'
;MEEVIIAMYERIYQVNSREEALLGLESLKRNWEKIYPELVESWRRDFSTLTTFLDYPEQISSSIYTINILERANRQIKRRTKIVDVFSYVKAIEKILYLTS
;
A
#
# COMPACT_ATOMS: atom_id res chain seq x y z
N MET A 1 -17.14 0.91 5.01
CA MET A 1 -16.10 1.57 4.17
C MET A 1 -14.86 0.69 4.08
N GLU A 2 -14.37 0.18 5.22
CA GLU A 2 -13.18 -0.68 5.30
C GLU A 2 -13.33 -2.01 4.53
N GLU A 3 -14.43 -2.75 4.71
CA GLU A 3 -14.70 -4.02 3.97
C GLU A 3 -14.71 -3.85 2.45
N VAL A 4 -15.19 -2.69 2.00
CA VAL A 4 -15.33 -2.37 0.58
C VAL A 4 -13.97 -2.09 -0.05
N ILE A 5 -13.07 -1.44 0.69
CA ILE A 5 -11.68 -1.20 0.28
C ILE A 5 -10.92 -2.52 0.23
N ILE A 6 -11.13 -3.41 1.22
CA ILE A 6 -10.53 -4.76 1.25
C ILE A 6 -10.97 -5.57 0.02
N ALA A 7 -12.27 -5.60 -0.27
CA ALA A 7 -12.78 -6.31 -1.45
C ALA A 7 -12.25 -5.72 -2.78
N MET A 8 -12.05 -4.39 -2.85
CA MET A 8 -11.40 -3.74 -3.99
C MET A 8 -9.93 -4.14 -4.13
N TYR A 9 -9.23 -4.18 -3.00
CA TYR A 9 -7.82 -4.58 -2.93
C TYR A 9 -7.62 -6.01 -3.42
N GLU A 10 -8.43 -6.96 -2.94
CA GLU A 10 -8.33 -8.36 -3.35
C GLU A 10 -8.51 -8.53 -4.87
N ARG A 11 -9.46 -7.79 -5.47
CA ARG A 11 -9.75 -7.86 -6.91
C ARG A 11 -8.67 -7.30 -7.83
N ILE A 12 -7.71 -6.52 -7.31
CA ILE A 12 -6.65 -5.91 -8.12
C ILE A 12 -5.27 -6.47 -7.75
N TYR A 13 -5.04 -6.78 -6.47
CA TYR A 13 -3.73 -7.22 -5.97
C TYR A 13 -3.65 -8.72 -5.63
N GLN A 14 -4.75 -9.41 -5.34
CA GLN A 14 -4.77 -10.87 -5.11
C GLN A 14 -5.26 -11.61 -6.36
N VAL A 15 -4.58 -11.37 -7.48
CA VAL A 15 -4.91 -11.96 -8.79
C VAL A 15 -3.68 -12.62 -9.38
N ASN A 16 -3.89 -13.58 -10.30
CA ASN A 16 -2.80 -14.35 -10.91
C ASN A 16 -2.37 -13.81 -12.27
N SER A 17 -3.11 -12.86 -12.83
CA SER A 17 -2.83 -12.27 -14.14
C SER A 17 -3.16 -10.79 -14.22
N ARG A 18 -2.49 -10.09 -15.15
CA ARG A 18 -2.75 -8.66 -15.41
C ARG A 18 -4.15 -8.44 -15.99
N GLU A 19 -4.70 -9.42 -16.69
CA GLU A 19 -6.05 -9.40 -17.23
C GLU A 19 -7.10 -9.41 -16.11
N GLU A 20 -6.91 -10.23 -15.08
CA GLU A 20 -7.76 -10.23 -13.88
C GLU A 20 -7.69 -8.89 -13.14
N ALA A 21 -6.49 -8.31 -12.99
CA ALA A 21 -6.30 -7.00 -12.39
C ALA A 21 -7.05 -5.89 -13.17
N LEU A 22 -7.07 -5.98 -14.50
CA LEU A 22 -7.80 -5.04 -15.37
C LEU A 22 -9.31 -5.13 -15.14
N LEU A 23 -9.86 -6.34 -15.04
CA LEU A 23 -11.28 -6.54 -14.70
C LEU A 23 -11.61 -5.96 -13.32
N GLY A 24 -10.71 -6.10 -12.35
CA GLY A 24 -10.80 -5.45 -11.05
C GLY A 24 -10.86 -3.93 -11.16
N LEU A 25 -9.99 -3.33 -11.98
CA LEU A 25 -9.96 -1.89 -12.24
C LEU A 25 -11.23 -1.38 -12.93
N GLU A 26 -11.79 -2.14 -13.87
CA GLU A 26 -13.08 -1.79 -14.50
C GLU A 26 -14.23 -1.83 -13.51
N SER A 27 -14.26 -2.82 -12.62
CA SER A 27 -15.22 -2.91 -11.53
C SER A 27 -15.10 -1.71 -10.57
N LEU A 28 -13.87 -1.33 -10.23
CA LEU A 28 -13.56 -0.15 -9.43
C LEU A 28 -14.11 1.10 -10.10
N LYS A 29 -13.79 1.31 -11.39
CA LYS A 29 -14.28 2.45 -12.16
C LYS A 29 -15.82 2.53 -12.13
N ARG A 30 -16.51 1.44 -12.46
CA ARG A 30 -17.98 1.40 -12.52
C ARG A 30 -18.64 1.80 -11.20
N ASN A 31 -18.06 1.38 -10.08
CA ASN A 31 -18.65 1.58 -8.76
C ASN A 31 -18.25 2.92 -8.11
N TRP A 32 -17.05 3.43 -8.41
CA TRP A 32 -16.43 4.52 -7.64
C TRP A 32 -16.14 5.78 -8.45
N GLU A 33 -16.14 5.75 -9.78
CA GLU A 33 -15.83 6.92 -10.61
C GLU A 33 -16.74 8.12 -10.31
N LYS A 34 -18.01 7.86 -10.00
CA LYS A 34 -18.97 8.91 -9.63
C LYS A 34 -18.76 9.51 -8.23
N ILE A 35 -18.15 8.75 -7.32
CA ILE A 35 -18.02 9.12 -5.90
C ILE A 35 -16.61 9.68 -5.64
N TYR A 36 -15.58 9.06 -6.22
CA TYR A 36 -14.17 9.39 -6.06
C TYR A 36 -13.44 9.37 -7.42
N PRO A 37 -13.71 10.35 -8.31
CA PRO A 37 -13.12 10.38 -9.65
C PRO A 37 -11.58 10.44 -9.63
N GLU A 38 -10.99 11.20 -8.70
CA GLU A 38 -9.53 11.31 -8.56
C GLU A 38 -8.87 10.00 -8.13
N LEU A 39 -9.54 9.23 -7.26
CA LEU A 39 -9.08 7.90 -6.88
C LEU A 39 -9.01 7.01 -8.11
N VAL A 40 -10.10 6.91 -8.87
CA VAL A 40 -10.14 6.06 -10.08
C VAL A 40 -9.07 6.48 -11.08
N GLU A 41 -8.89 7.79 -11.29
CA GLU A 41 -7.90 8.30 -12.24
C GLU A 41 -6.47 8.01 -11.80
N SER A 42 -6.14 8.19 -10.51
CA SER A 42 -4.81 7.81 -9.99
C SER A 42 -4.50 6.33 -10.21
N TRP A 43 -5.47 5.45 -9.95
CA TRP A 43 -5.31 4.01 -10.17
C TRP A 43 -5.13 3.65 -11.64
N ARG A 44 -5.86 4.33 -12.56
CA ARG A 44 -5.69 4.14 -14.00
C ARG A 44 -4.32 4.60 -14.47
N ARG A 45 -3.87 5.78 -14.02
CA ARG A 45 -2.57 6.34 -14.36
C ARG A 45 -1.43 5.46 -13.88
N ASP A 46 -1.52 4.98 -12.65
CA ASP A 46 -0.44 4.27 -11.97
C ASP A 46 -0.57 2.74 -12.14
N PHE A 47 -1.57 2.25 -12.87
CA PHE A 47 -1.93 0.82 -13.00
C PHE A 47 -0.74 -0.07 -13.41
N SER A 48 0.08 0.38 -14.35
CA SER A 48 1.25 -0.38 -14.82
C SER A 48 2.26 -0.62 -13.68
N THR A 49 2.52 0.42 -12.89
CA THR A 49 3.39 0.36 -11.71
C THR A 49 2.76 -0.51 -10.62
N LEU A 50 1.46 -0.33 -10.36
CA LEU A 50 0.74 -1.08 -9.34
C LEU A 50 0.63 -2.57 -9.65
N THR A 51 0.71 -2.97 -10.92
CA THR A 51 0.65 -4.39 -11.35
C THR A 51 2.00 -5.01 -11.66
N THR A 52 3.12 -4.28 -11.47
CA THR A 52 4.47 -4.79 -11.73
C THR A 52 4.83 -5.99 -10.85
N PHE A 53 4.18 -6.15 -9.68
CA PHE A 53 4.40 -7.32 -8.82
C PHE A 53 3.98 -8.65 -9.49
N LEU A 54 3.08 -8.62 -10.48
CA LEU A 54 2.67 -9.80 -11.26
C LEU A 54 3.76 -10.31 -12.20
N ASP A 55 4.78 -9.49 -12.46
CA ASP A 55 5.92 -9.89 -13.29
C ASP A 55 6.92 -10.76 -12.48
N TYR A 56 6.71 -10.94 -11.16
CA TYR A 56 7.53 -11.76 -10.27
C TYR A 56 6.85 -13.10 -9.93
N PRO A 57 7.64 -14.15 -9.59
CA PRO A 57 7.10 -15.40 -9.08
C PRO A 57 6.23 -15.21 -7.82
N GLU A 58 5.23 -16.07 -7.64
CA GLU A 58 4.25 -16.03 -6.54
C GLU A 58 4.88 -15.92 -5.13
N GLN A 59 6.02 -16.58 -4.95
CA GLN A 59 6.76 -16.57 -3.68
C GLN A 59 7.29 -15.18 -3.31
N ILE A 60 7.56 -14.34 -4.32
CA ILE A 60 8.07 -12.97 -4.15
C ILE A 60 6.90 -11.99 -4.21
N SER A 61 5.97 -12.16 -5.15
CA SER A 61 4.85 -11.27 -5.39
C SER A 61 3.92 -11.15 -4.17
N SER A 62 3.69 -12.26 -3.45
CA SER A 62 2.95 -12.30 -2.17
C SER A 62 3.56 -11.42 -1.08
N SER A 63 4.87 -11.31 -1.05
CA SER A 63 5.60 -10.44 -0.12
C SER A 63 5.59 -8.97 -0.55
N ILE A 64 5.52 -8.70 -1.86
CA ILE A 64 5.56 -7.34 -2.43
C ILE A 64 4.26 -6.58 -2.14
N TYR A 65 3.10 -7.17 -2.43
CA TYR A 65 1.82 -6.46 -2.24
C TYR A 65 1.44 -6.34 -0.75
N THR A 66 2.02 -7.18 0.10
CA THR A 66 1.65 -7.22 1.52
C THR A 66 2.25 -6.02 2.26
N ILE A 67 1.39 -5.12 2.73
CA ILE A 67 1.81 -3.94 3.51
C ILE A 67 2.29 -4.27 4.93
N ASN A 68 2.19 -5.54 5.39
CA ASN A 68 2.52 -5.93 6.77
C ASN A 68 3.93 -5.54 7.21
N ILE A 69 4.94 -5.66 6.32
CA ILE A 69 6.32 -5.29 6.64
C ILE A 69 6.41 -3.77 6.88
N LEU A 70 5.78 -2.99 6.00
CA LEU A 70 5.78 -1.54 6.05
C LEU A 70 4.94 -1.02 7.23
N GLU A 71 3.79 -1.63 7.51
CA GLU A 71 2.98 -1.36 8.70
C GLU A 71 3.72 -1.69 9.99
N ARG A 72 4.40 -2.83 10.05
CA ARG A 72 5.21 -3.22 11.20
C ARG A 72 6.34 -2.20 11.42
N ALA A 73 7.03 -1.79 10.36
CA ALA A 73 8.07 -0.76 10.45
C ALA A 73 7.49 0.58 10.95
N ASN A 74 6.39 1.05 10.36
CA ASN A 74 5.70 2.28 10.78
C ASN A 74 5.23 2.21 12.24
N ARG A 75 4.74 1.04 12.68
CA ARG A 75 4.32 0.81 14.07
C ARG A 75 5.52 0.92 15.03
N GLN A 76 6.68 0.38 14.66
CA GLN A 76 7.90 0.50 15.46
C GLN A 76 8.39 1.95 15.53
N ILE A 77 8.40 2.67 14.40
CA ILE A 77 8.75 4.09 14.34
C ILE A 77 7.84 4.88 15.28
N LYS A 78 6.52 4.79 15.11
CA LYS A 78 5.53 5.48 15.94
C LYS A 78 5.67 5.17 17.43
N ARG A 79 5.90 3.90 17.78
CA ARG A 79 6.07 3.48 19.18
C ARG A 79 7.29 4.16 19.82
N ARG A 80 8.40 4.25 19.08
CA ARG A 80 9.67 4.78 19.59
C ARG A 80 9.67 6.30 19.65
N THR A 81 9.11 6.96 18.63
CA THR A 81 8.99 8.42 18.64
C THR A 81 7.98 8.90 19.67
N LYS A 82 6.91 8.14 19.94
CA LYS A 82 5.92 8.50 20.98
C LYS A 82 6.49 8.60 22.40
N ILE A 83 7.57 7.87 22.69
CA ILE A 83 8.24 7.95 24.01
C ILE A 83 8.95 9.30 24.18
N VAL A 84 9.42 9.88 23.08
CA VAL A 84 10.17 11.14 23.04
C VAL A 84 9.24 12.21 22.47
N ASP A 85 8.43 12.79 23.35
CA ASP A 85 7.34 13.71 23.01
C ASP A 85 7.80 14.94 22.20
N VAL A 86 9.00 15.45 22.48
CA VAL A 86 9.61 16.58 21.75
C VAL A 86 11.06 16.26 21.40
N PHE A 87 11.40 16.47 20.13
CA PHE A 87 12.77 16.36 19.63
C PHE A 87 13.40 17.73 19.46
N SER A 88 14.62 17.91 19.97
CA SER A 88 15.33 19.20 19.91
C SER A 88 15.86 19.55 18.51
N TYR A 89 16.02 18.57 17.61
CA TYR A 89 16.44 18.75 16.21
C TYR A 89 16.22 17.45 15.41
N VAL A 90 16.17 17.54 14.08
CA VAL A 90 15.85 16.40 13.18
C VAL A 90 16.79 15.20 13.38
N LYS A 91 18.11 15.43 13.46
CA LYS A 91 19.10 14.35 13.67
C LYS A 91 18.89 13.56 14.98
N ALA A 92 18.18 14.09 15.98
CA ALA A 92 17.88 13.36 17.20
C ALA A 92 16.91 12.20 16.92
N ILE A 93 15.94 12.40 16.03
CA ILE A 93 15.01 11.35 15.58
C ILE A 93 15.78 10.27 14.82
N GLU A 94 16.63 10.67 13.86
CA GLU A 94 17.45 9.75 13.08
C GLU A 94 18.33 8.87 13.97
N LYS A 95 18.97 9.47 14.98
CA LYS A 95 19.83 8.74 15.93
C LYS A 95 19.05 7.69 16.72
N ILE A 96 17.83 8.00 17.17
CA ILE A 96 16.98 7.03 17.89
C ILE A 96 16.53 5.90 16.97
N LEU A 97 16.14 6.22 15.73
CA LEU A 97 15.75 5.21 14.76
C LEU A 97 16.92 4.30 14.40
N TYR A 98 18.13 4.86 14.18
CA TYR A 98 19.33 4.10 13.86
C TYR A 98 19.76 3.17 15.01
N LEU A 99 19.86 3.69 16.24
CA LEU A 99 20.38 2.91 17.38
C LEU A 99 19.43 1.81 17.87
N THR A 100 18.16 1.89 17.49
CA THR A 100 17.14 0.94 17.95
C THR A 100 16.77 -0.06 16.85
N SER A 101 17.22 0.16 15.60
CA SER A 101 16.96 -0.75 14.47
C SER A 101 17.83 -2.01 14.55
#